data_AF-A0A5Q4DT06-F1
#
_entry.id   AF-A0A5Q4DT06-F1
#
_cell.length_a   1.000
_cell.length_b   1.000
_cell.length_c   1.000
_cell.angle_alpha   90.00
_cell.angle_beta   90.00
_cell.angle_gamma   90.00
#
_symmetry.space_group_name_H-M   'P 1'
#
loop_
_entity.id
_entity.type
_entity.pdbx_description
1 polymer ?
#
loop_
_entity_poly.entity_id
_entity_poly.type
_entity_poly.pdbx_seq_one_letter_code
_entity_poly.pdbx_strand_id
1 'polypeptide(L)'
;MSNGSVANAGGPGNPEFSGGPSFPAAGIPERRNSGGGGGAGGMAPPASLGAGGTGGVGVVHAITGTSLGYGGGGGGGTFQTNPPGAAVDGGGAGGRGSPAIEAAAGLMNRGGGGGGAGSTIGGARNGGSGGSGVVIIRYRISQSEYLSEGA
;
A
#
# COMPACT_ATOMS: atom_id res chain seq x y z
N MET A 1 0.70 -31.16 6.73
CA MET A 1 -0.01 -30.56 5.57
C MET A 1 0.17 -29.06 5.64
N SER A 2 1.17 -28.50 4.95
CA SER A 2 1.44 -27.06 4.93
C SER A 2 0.52 -26.40 3.90
N ASN A 3 -0.57 -25.77 4.36
CA ASN A 3 -1.47 -25.03 3.47
C ASN A 3 -0.86 -23.67 3.15
N GLY A 4 0.11 -23.68 2.24
CA GLY A 4 0.75 -22.50 1.70
C GLY A 4 -0.12 -21.80 0.66
N SER A 5 -0.62 -20.62 1.02
CA SER A 5 -0.81 -19.54 0.06
C SER A 5 -0.61 -18.22 0.79
N VAL A 6 0.67 -17.84 0.89
CA VAL A 6 1.13 -16.51 1.32
C VAL A 6 0.87 -15.59 0.13
N ALA A 7 -0.30 -14.96 0.07
CA ALA A 7 -0.57 -13.93 -0.92
C ALA A 7 0.25 -12.69 -0.54
N ASN A 8 1.53 -12.65 -0.94
CA ASN A 8 2.35 -11.45 -0.85
C ASN A 8 1.86 -10.44 -1.88
N ALA A 9 1.09 -9.44 -1.44
CA ALA A 9 0.85 -8.23 -2.23
C ALA A 9 2.13 -7.37 -2.22
N GLY A 10 3.19 -7.78 -2.91
CA GLY A 10 4.46 -7.06 -2.99
C GLY A 10 4.60 -6.30 -4.30
N GLY A 11 5.16 -5.08 -4.26
CA GLY A 11 5.68 -4.42 -5.45
C GLY A 11 6.81 -5.25 -6.08
N PRO A 12 7.01 -5.21 -7.41
CA PRO A 12 8.03 -5.99 -8.07
C PRO A 12 9.43 -5.46 -7.71
N GLY A 13 10.28 -6.26 -7.04
CA GLY A 13 11.72 -5.99 -7.06
C GLY A 13 12.60 -6.53 -5.93
N ASN A 14 12.10 -6.69 -4.70
CA ASN A 14 12.93 -7.14 -3.57
C ASN A 14 12.05 -7.80 -2.48
N PRO A 15 12.38 -9.02 -1.99
CA PRO A 15 11.65 -9.63 -0.87
C PRO A 15 11.58 -8.76 0.40
N GLU A 16 12.50 -7.82 0.59
CA GLU A 16 12.50 -6.84 1.70
C GLU A 16 11.32 -5.85 1.64
N PHE A 17 10.67 -5.70 0.48
CA PHE A 17 9.53 -4.80 0.25
C PHE A 17 8.24 -5.57 -0.04
N SER A 18 8.15 -6.79 0.47
CA SER A 18 6.98 -7.65 0.28
C SER A 18 5.72 -7.10 0.95
N GLY A 19 4.56 -7.54 0.48
CA GLY A 19 3.32 -7.41 1.23
C GLY A 19 3.35 -8.27 2.49
N GLY A 20 2.52 -7.88 3.46
CA GLY A 20 2.30 -8.68 4.66
C GLY A 20 1.43 -9.90 4.33
N PRO A 21 1.62 -11.04 5.01
CA PRO A 21 0.76 -12.20 4.81
C PRO A 21 -0.64 -11.98 5.38
N SER A 22 -1.61 -12.70 4.82
CA SER A 22 -2.98 -12.80 5.35
C SER A 22 -3.03 -13.54 6.68
N PHE A 23 -4.07 -13.31 7.48
CA PHE A 23 -4.30 -13.98 8.76
C PHE A 23 -5.75 -14.49 8.86
N PRO A 24 -6.04 -15.66 9.45
CA PRO A 24 -7.40 -16.13 9.66
C PRO A 24 -8.28 -15.11 10.41
N ALA A 25 -9.47 -14.82 9.91
CA ALA A 25 -10.39 -13.90 10.55
C ALA A 25 -10.97 -14.53 11.83
N ALA A 26 -11.15 -13.70 12.87
CA ALA A 26 -11.75 -14.12 14.14
C ALA A 26 -13.06 -14.90 13.96
N GLY A 27 -13.14 -16.09 14.56
CA GLY A 27 -14.35 -16.91 14.62
C GLY A 27 -14.67 -17.78 13.40
N ILE A 28 -13.87 -17.71 12.31
CA ILE A 28 -14.09 -18.51 11.09
C ILE A 28 -12.76 -18.86 10.39
N PRO A 29 -12.20 -20.06 10.63
CA PRO A 29 -10.86 -20.47 10.15
C PRO A 29 -10.65 -20.41 8.63
N GLU A 30 -11.74 -20.49 7.86
CA GLU A 30 -11.71 -20.53 6.39
C GLU A 30 -11.64 -19.14 5.76
N ARG A 31 -11.90 -18.08 6.52
CA ARG A 31 -11.87 -16.69 6.02
C ARG A 31 -10.67 -15.96 6.56
N ARG A 32 -10.14 -15.02 5.78
CA ARG A 32 -8.88 -14.34 6.11
C ARG A 32 -9.05 -12.83 6.05
N ASN A 33 -8.41 -12.14 6.98
CA ASN A 33 -8.01 -10.76 6.81
C ASN A 33 -6.80 -10.74 5.88
N SER A 34 -6.80 -9.86 4.87
CA SER A 34 -5.66 -9.72 3.98
C SER A 34 -4.55 -8.88 4.61
N GLY A 35 -3.30 -9.22 4.31
CA GLY A 35 -2.17 -8.37 4.69
C GLY A 35 -2.11 -7.09 3.86
N GLY A 36 -1.31 -6.13 4.31
CA GLY A 36 -1.08 -4.90 3.56
C GLY A 36 -0.13 -5.11 2.38
N GLY A 37 -0.19 -4.21 1.40
CA GLY A 37 0.77 -4.15 0.32
C GLY A 37 2.12 -3.61 0.80
N GLY A 38 3.23 -4.09 0.24
CA GLY A 38 4.56 -3.54 0.52
C GLY A 38 4.73 -2.08 0.05
N GLY A 39 5.69 -1.37 0.63
CA GLY A 39 6.04 0.00 0.24
C GLY A 39 7.50 0.12 -0.20
N ALA A 40 7.84 1.21 -0.88
CA ALA A 40 9.16 1.47 -1.43
C ALA A 40 10.28 1.57 -0.38
N GLY A 41 9.93 1.83 0.88
CA GLY A 41 10.87 1.92 2.00
C GLY A 41 10.81 0.73 2.96
N GLY A 42 9.89 -0.23 2.78
CA GLY A 42 9.79 -1.36 3.70
C GLY A 42 8.59 -2.28 3.49
N MET A 43 8.72 -3.48 4.03
CA MET A 43 7.69 -4.52 4.07
C MET A 43 6.43 -4.06 4.82
N ALA A 44 5.27 -4.57 4.41
CA ALA A 44 4.05 -4.46 5.20
C ALA A 44 4.02 -5.46 6.37
N PRO A 45 3.55 -5.05 7.56
CA PRO A 45 3.23 -5.98 8.64
C PRO A 45 2.16 -7.01 8.24
N PRO A 46 2.16 -8.20 8.85
CA PRO A 46 1.11 -9.19 8.65
C PRO A 46 -0.25 -8.66 9.10
N ALA A 47 -1.32 -9.24 8.54
CA ALA A 47 -2.65 -9.11 9.16
C ALA A 47 -2.69 -9.81 10.53
N SER A 48 -3.74 -9.53 11.31
CA SER A 48 -3.96 -10.16 12.61
C SER A 48 -5.36 -10.76 12.70
N LEU A 49 -5.65 -11.40 13.84
CA LEU A 49 -6.97 -11.97 14.12
C LEU A 49 -8.08 -10.91 14.04
N GLY A 50 -7.77 -9.68 14.48
CA GLY A 50 -8.72 -8.58 14.62
C GLY A 50 -8.61 -7.49 13.57
N ALA A 51 -7.65 -7.54 12.64
CA ALA A 51 -7.46 -6.45 11.66
C ALA A 51 -6.77 -6.89 10.38
N GLY A 52 -7.00 -6.15 9.30
CA GLY A 52 -6.19 -6.21 8.09
C GLY A 52 -4.78 -5.69 8.33
N GLY A 53 -3.81 -6.15 7.53
CA GLY A 53 -2.43 -5.69 7.64
C GLY A 53 -2.29 -4.24 7.16
N THR A 54 -1.48 -3.42 7.83
CA THR A 54 -1.19 -2.06 7.37
C THR A 54 -0.27 -2.07 6.15
N GLY A 55 -0.35 -1.04 5.31
CA GLY A 55 0.58 -0.87 4.20
C GLY A 55 2.03 -0.70 4.66
N GLY A 56 2.97 -1.12 3.81
CA GLY A 56 4.41 -0.92 4.03
C GLY A 56 4.80 0.54 3.89
N VAL A 57 5.88 0.93 4.59
CA VAL A 57 6.37 2.31 4.58
C VAL A 57 6.96 2.71 3.23
N GLY A 58 6.79 3.97 2.86
CA GLY A 58 7.41 4.57 1.70
C GLY A 58 8.76 5.22 2.02
N VAL A 59 9.18 6.15 1.17
CA VAL A 59 10.41 6.95 1.32
C VAL A 59 10.08 8.43 1.49
N VAL A 60 10.72 9.12 2.43
CA VAL A 60 10.44 10.53 2.73
C VAL A 60 11.27 11.46 1.85
N HIS A 61 10.59 12.39 1.17
CA HIS A 61 11.20 13.44 0.35
C HIS A 61 10.53 14.79 0.60
N ALA A 62 11.31 15.87 0.52
CA ALA A 62 10.82 17.25 0.66
C ALA A 62 10.64 17.91 -0.72
N ILE A 63 9.76 17.35 -1.56
CA ILE A 63 9.56 17.79 -2.95
C ILE A 63 8.83 19.14 -3.02
N THR A 64 7.83 19.34 -2.15
CA THR A 64 6.97 20.53 -2.12
C THR A 64 7.39 21.54 -1.06
N GLY A 65 8.63 21.46 -0.56
CA GLY A 65 9.11 22.27 0.57
C GLY A 65 8.73 21.71 1.95
N THR A 66 7.97 20.61 2.01
CA THR A 66 7.64 19.88 3.24
C THR A 66 7.99 18.40 3.10
N SER A 67 8.57 17.80 4.14
CA SER A 67 8.86 16.35 4.16
C SER A 67 7.57 15.55 4.09
N LEU A 68 7.44 14.73 3.06
CA LEU A 68 6.28 13.88 2.81
C LEU A 68 6.75 12.49 2.37
N GLY A 69 6.08 11.41 2.83
CA GLY A 69 6.49 10.04 2.52
C GLY A 69 5.82 9.48 1.28
N TYR A 70 6.55 9.04 0.25
CA TYR A 70 6.06 8.59 -1.06
C TYR A 70 6.26 7.09 -1.28
N GLY A 71 5.42 6.46 -2.10
CA GLY A 71 5.56 5.07 -2.49
C GLY A 71 5.16 4.08 -1.41
N GLY A 72 4.29 4.46 -0.48
CA GLY A 72 3.79 3.56 0.56
C GLY A 72 2.80 2.51 0.05
N GLY A 73 2.63 1.45 0.82
CA GLY A 73 1.72 0.36 0.51
C GLY A 73 0.26 0.65 0.85
N GLY A 74 -0.65 -0.04 0.16
CA GLY A 74 -2.07 -0.04 0.50
C GLY A 74 -2.38 -0.93 1.72
N GLY A 75 -3.40 -0.59 2.49
CA GLY A 75 -3.85 -1.40 3.61
C GLY A 75 -4.64 -2.63 3.16
N GLY A 76 -4.52 -3.74 3.88
CA GLY A 76 -5.28 -4.97 3.62
C GLY A 76 -6.76 -4.83 3.97
N GLY A 77 -7.64 -5.37 3.13
CA GLY A 77 -9.07 -5.44 3.44
C GLY A 77 -9.41 -6.59 4.40
N THR A 78 -10.59 -6.50 4.98
CA THR A 78 -11.08 -7.44 6.00
C THR A 78 -12.39 -8.10 5.65
N PHE A 79 -12.57 -9.26 6.27
CA PHE A 79 -13.85 -9.95 6.29
C PHE A 79 -14.76 -9.38 7.39
N GLN A 80 -16.03 -9.14 7.06
CA GLN A 80 -17.05 -8.63 7.99
C GLN A 80 -16.62 -7.40 8.80
N THR A 81 -16.56 -7.49 10.13
CA THR A 81 -16.54 -6.34 11.05
C THR A 81 -15.16 -5.90 11.47
N ASN A 82 -14.14 -6.70 11.17
CA ASN A 82 -12.77 -6.37 11.54
C ASN A 82 -12.35 -5.05 10.89
N PRO A 83 -11.67 -4.14 11.62
CA PRO A 83 -11.10 -2.94 11.04
C PRO A 83 -10.14 -3.26 9.87
N PRO A 84 -10.27 -2.56 8.73
CA PRO A 84 -9.33 -2.72 7.63
C PRO A 84 -7.95 -2.18 8.00
N GLY A 85 -6.95 -2.63 7.25
CA GLY A 85 -5.59 -2.12 7.36
C GLY A 85 -5.50 -0.65 6.95
N ALA A 86 -4.74 0.12 7.73
CA ALA A 86 -4.42 1.50 7.38
C ALA A 86 -3.39 1.55 6.23
N ALA A 87 -3.43 2.64 5.47
CA ALA A 87 -2.39 2.96 4.51
C ALA A 87 -1.28 3.83 5.11
N VAL A 88 -0.15 3.86 4.42
CA VAL A 88 1.02 4.65 4.78
C VAL A 88 1.54 5.35 3.53
N ASP A 89 2.14 6.55 3.68
CA ASP A 89 2.96 7.20 2.65
C ASP A 89 2.36 7.29 1.24
N GLY A 90 1.06 7.63 1.19
CA GLY A 90 0.32 7.81 -0.05
C GLY A 90 -0.47 6.59 -0.52
N GLY A 91 -0.44 5.48 0.20
CA GLY A 91 -1.30 4.33 -0.09
C GLY A 91 -2.78 4.58 0.22
N GLY A 92 -3.64 3.68 -0.25
CA GLY A 92 -5.07 3.65 0.04
C GLY A 92 -5.42 2.63 1.14
N ALA A 93 -6.30 3.02 2.08
CA ALA A 93 -6.74 2.14 3.16
C ALA A 93 -7.57 0.95 2.64
N GLY A 94 -7.52 -0.19 3.34
CA GLY A 94 -8.29 -1.38 2.98
C GLY A 94 -9.80 -1.20 3.13
N GLY A 95 -10.57 -2.04 2.44
CA GLY A 95 -12.02 -2.11 2.56
C GLY A 95 -12.48 -3.07 3.65
N ARG A 96 -13.74 -2.95 4.06
CA ARG A 96 -14.39 -3.80 5.07
C ARG A 96 -15.72 -4.36 4.55
N GLY A 97 -16.00 -5.61 4.89
CA GLY A 97 -17.24 -6.27 4.51
C GLY A 97 -18.50 -5.69 5.17
N SER A 98 -18.51 -5.53 6.50
CA SER A 98 -19.71 -5.14 7.26
C SER A 98 -19.39 -4.25 8.48
N PRO A 99 -20.01 -3.06 8.63
CA PRO A 99 -20.69 -2.37 7.55
C PRO A 99 -19.70 -2.17 6.40
N ALA A 100 -20.28 -2.17 5.23
CA ALA A 100 -19.65 -1.90 3.96
C ALA A 100 -18.71 -0.68 4.01
N ILE A 101 -17.40 -0.90 3.85
CA ILE A 101 -16.43 0.16 3.52
C ILE A 101 -15.69 -0.23 2.24
N GLU A 102 -15.71 0.65 1.24
CA GLU A 102 -14.92 0.45 0.01
C GLU A 102 -13.44 0.68 0.30
N ALA A 103 -12.56 -0.04 -0.38
CA ALA A 103 -11.14 0.23 -0.30
C ALA A 103 -10.84 1.61 -0.93
N ALA A 104 -9.92 2.36 -0.34
CA ALA A 104 -9.51 3.66 -0.86
C ALA A 104 -8.43 3.52 -1.93
N ALA A 105 -8.44 4.42 -2.91
CA ALA A 105 -7.36 4.56 -3.87
C ALA A 105 -6.11 5.17 -3.20
N GLY A 106 -4.94 4.88 -3.75
CA GLY A 106 -3.71 5.60 -3.42
C GLY A 106 -3.82 7.08 -3.79
N LEU A 107 -3.13 7.94 -3.04
CA LEU A 107 -3.13 9.38 -3.25
C LEU A 107 -2.34 9.75 -4.51
N MET A 108 -2.90 10.69 -5.28
CA MET A 108 -2.27 11.25 -6.49
C MET A 108 -0.92 11.91 -6.15
N ASN A 109 0.06 11.76 -7.04
CA ASN A 109 1.41 12.31 -6.93
C ASN A 109 2.21 11.77 -5.75
N ARG A 110 1.77 10.65 -5.16
CA ARG A 110 2.38 10.06 -3.96
C ARG A 110 2.89 8.63 -4.21
N GLY A 111 2.57 8.03 -5.37
CA GLY A 111 3.09 6.74 -5.83
C GLY A 111 2.66 5.53 -5.01
N GLY A 112 1.67 5.67 -4.13
CA GLY A 112 1.27 4.62 -3.20
C GLY A 112 0.32 3.58 -3.80
N GLY A 113 0.32 2.37 -3.23
CA GLY A 113 -0.60 1.29 -3.63
C GLY A 113 -2.05 1.52 -3.20
N GLY A 114 -3.01 0.94 -3.92
CA GLY A 114 -4.42 0.97 -3.53
C GLY A 114 -4.76 -0.03 -2.42
N GLY A 115 -5.85 0.22 -1.69
CA GLY A 115 -6.28 -0.66 -0.60
C GLY A 115 -6.82 -2.00 -1.07
N GLY A 116 -6.65 -3.04 -0.26
CA GLY A 116 -7.22 -4.37 -0.49
C GLY A 116 -8.73 -4.39 -0.27
N ALA A 117 -9.44 -5.23 -1.04
CA ALA A 117 -10.89 -5.36 -0.97
C ALA A 117 -11.38 -5.91 0.37
N GLY A 118 -12.49 -5.36 0.87
CA GLY A 118 -13.28 -6.00 1.92
C GLY A 118 -14.16 -7.13 1.36
N SER A 119 -14.61 -8.05 2.22
CA SER A 119 -15.49 -9.15 1.79
C SER A 119 -16.54 -9.52 2.84
N THR A 120 -17.70 -9.97 2.35
CA THR A 120 -18.79 -10.59 3.13
C THR A 120 -19.14 -11.96 2.57
N ILE A 121 -20.00 -12.68 3.28
CA ILE A 121 -20.62 -13.90 2.73
C ILE A 121 -21.37 -13.50 1.46
N GLY A 122 -21.06 -14.14 0.33
CA GLY A 122 -21.74 -13.91 -0.94
C GLY A 122 -21.25 -12.72 -1.77
N GLY A 123 -20.17 -12.02 -1.37
CA GLY A 123 -19.63 -10.94 -2.19
C GLY A 123 -18.27 -10.40 -1.74
N ALA A 124 -17.43 -10.04 -2.72
CA ALA A 124 -16.23 -9.24 -2.52
C ALA A 124 -16.48 -7.82 -3.01
N ARG A 125 -15.81 -6.86 -2.39
CA ARG A 125 -15.80 -5.46 -2.80
C ARG A 125 -14.64 -5.22 -3.76
N ASN A 126 -14.61 -4.04 -4.37
CA ASN A 126 -13.48 -3.68 -5.20
C ASN A 126 -12.28 -3.26 -4.33
N GLY A 127 -11.09 -3.58 -4.81
CA GLY A 127 -9.86 -2.97 -4.29
C GLY A 127 -9.74 -1.53 -4.79
N GLY A 128 -8.92 -0.74 -4.10
CA GLY A 128 -8.57 0.61 -4.53
C GLY A 128 -7.55 0.58 -5.66
N SER A 129 -7.60 1.56 -6.55
CA SER A 129 -6.54 1.79 -7.54
C SER A 129 -5.28 2.34 -6.89
N GLY A 130 -4.11 2.11 -7.51
CA GLY A 130 -2.87 2.77 -7.11
C GLY A 130 -2.88 4.27 -7.43
N GLY A 131 -2.14 5.05 -6.65
CA GLY A 131 -1.93 6.48 -6.87
C GLY A 131 -0.82 6.73 -7.89
N SER A 132 -0.91 7.82 -8.65
CA SER A 132 0.17 8.25 -9.54
C SER A 132 1.43 8.63 -8.75
N GLY A 133 2.61 8.35 -9.31
CA GLY A 133 3.90 8.78 -8.77
C GLY A 133 4.38 10.11 -9.33
N VAL A 134 5.52 10.57 -8.82
CA VAL A 134 6.27 11.72 -9.37
C VAL A 134 7.67 11.28 -9.75
N VAL A 135 8.20 11.85 -10.82
CA VAL A 135 9.59 11.63 -11.26
C VAL A 135 10.33 12.95 -11.11
N ILE A 136 11.45 12.94 -10.39
CA ILE A 136 12.33 14.10 -10.25
C ILE A 136 13.64 13.82 -10.97
N ILE A 137 13.96 14.65 -11.94
CA ILE A 137 15.24 14.62 -12.64
C ILE A 137 16.11 15.72 -12.05
N ARG A 138 17.23 15.32 -11.43
CA ARG A 138 18.25 16.24 -10.92
C ARG A 138 19.53 16.03 -11.71
N TYR A 139 19.99 17.09 -12.36
CA TYR A 139 21.25 17.11 -13.09
C TYR A 139 22.07 18.34 -12.68
N ARG A 140 23.38 18.25 -12.90
CA ARG A 140 24.31 19.37 -12.71
C ARG A 140 24.63 19.92 -14.10
N ILE A 141 24.60 21.23 -14.24
CA ILE A 141 25.13 21.93 -15.42
C ILE A 141 26.39 22.68 -15.02
N SER A 142 27.36 22.75 -15.94
CA SER A 142 28.55 23.57 -15.72
C SER A 142 28.22 25.06 -15.93
N GLN A 143 28.92 25.96 -15.23
CA GLN A 143 28.68 27.40 -15.38
C GLN A 143 28.99 27.88 -16.81
N SER A 144 29.99 27.28 -17.47
CA SER A 144 30.32 27.56 -18.88
C SER A 144 29.20 27.20 -19.85
N GLU A 145 28.48 26.11 -19.57
CA GLU A 145 27.37 25.61 -20.40
C GLU A 145 26.10 26.44 -20.21
N TYR A 146 25.85 26.93 -18.99
CA TYR A 146 24.78 27.91 -18.73
C TYR A 146 25.02 29.24 -19.46
N LEU A 147 26.26 29.73 -19.46
CA LEU A 147 26.61 31.01 -20.08
C LEU A 147 26.69 30.94 -21.61
N SER A 148 26.91 29.75 -22.21
CA SER A 148 26.94 29.58 -23.67
C SER A 148 25.56 29.55 -24.32
N GLU A 149 24.48 29.34 -23.58
CA GLU A 149 23.10 29.38 -24.09
C GLU A 149 22.47 30.78 -24.04
N GLY A 150 23.19 31.79 -23.51
CA GLY A 150 22.71 33.17 -23.34
C GLY A 150 23.38 34.23 -24.23
N ALA A 151 24.13 33.82 -25.26
CA ALA A 151 24.84 34.71 -26.20
C ALA A 151 24.31 34.60 -27.63
#